data_AF-A0A822FLL1-F1
#
_entry.id   AF-A0A822FLL1-F1
#
_cell.length_a   1.000
_cell.length_b   1.000
_cell.length_c   1.000
_cell.angle_alpha   90.00
_cell.angle_beta   90.00
_cell.angle_gamma   90.00
#
_symmetry.space_group_name_H-M   'P 1'
#
loop_
_entity.id
_entity.type
_entity.pdbx_description
1 polymer ?
#
loop_
_entity_poly.entity_id
_entity_poly.type
_entity_poly.pdbx_seq_one_letter_code
_entity_poly.pdbx_strand_id
1 'polypeptide(L)'
;MARSIIPQTINGVRTPIDDTLPMTCVIESSQLVEGHGVYSIRVARASNDPSCSWVVTKRFREFDDLNNILKEYGFEFELPKKKLLGRTDRTFMAERQKGLQTYLHTLVQQFELCNSLVIQRFLDPENHMMNYSELALQHVSMFIRSTNNIYQIVEQLPDLGWRYNKSYFLATKTGVSKDDRYLLSWCHYGLDKAFGEKDIANCLKLLKSIVHPLIVPIDEIYANETGTLTVCRFYSKGSLKDYL
;
A
#
# COMPACT_ATOMS: atom_id res chain seq x y z
N MET A 1 -21.14 -7.22 -17.01
CA MET A 1 -19.86 -6.50 -16.88
C MET A 1 -19.64 -6.14 -15.42
N ALA A 2 -19.03 -7.05 -14.65
CA ALA A 2 -18.69 -6.77 -13.27
C ALA A 2 -17.40 -5.94 -13.25
N ARG A 3 -17.50 -4.70 -12.78
CA ARG A 3 -16.32 -3.88 -12.49
C ARG A 3 -15.63 -4.51 -11.29
N SER A 4 -14.40 -4.98 -11.45
CA SER A 4 -13.51 -5.32 -10.34
C SER A 4 -13.06 -4.01 -9.68
N ILE A 5 -14.01 -3.37 -8.99
CA ILE A 5 -13.77 -2.33 -8.02
C ILE A 5 -13.88 -3.05 -6.68
N ILE A 6 -12.79 -3.09 -5.91
CA ILE A 6 -12.84 -3.60 -4.54
C ILE A 6 -13.83 -2.69 -3.80
N PRO A 7 -15.01 -3.19 -3.38
CA PRO A 7 -16.00 -2.35 -2.74
C PRO A 7 -15.50 -2.02 -1.34
N GLN A 8 -15.20 -0.76 -1.10
CA GLN A 8 -14.95 -0.26 0.24
C GLN A 8 -16.30 -0.04 0.95
N THR A 9 -16.40 -0.40 2.23
CA THR A 9 -17.63 -0.22 3.02
C THR A 9 -17.38 0.87 4.06
N ILE A 10 -18.16 1.94 4.01
CA ILE A 10 -18.15 3.01 5.03
C ILE A 10 -19.58 3.13 5.55
N ASN A 11 -19.80 2.95 6.85
CA ASN A 11 -21.13 3.13 7.48
C ASN A 11 -22.28 2.38 6.77
N GLY A 12 -22.01 1.22 6.17
CA GLY A 12 -22.99 0.42 5.41
C GLY A 12 -23.30 0.93 4.00
N VAL A 13 -22.67 2.02 3.54
CA VAL A 13 -22.78 2.56 2.18
C VAL A 13 -21.48 2.28 1.43
N ARG A 14 -21.58 1.64 0.26
CA ARG A 14 -20.43 1.37 -0.62
C ARG A 14 -20.08 2.61 -1.43
N THR A 15 -19.35 3.54 -0.83
CA THR A 15 -18.72 4.63 -1.57
C THR A 15 -17.28 4.23 -1.90
N PRO A 16 -16.93 4.10 -3.19
CA PRO A 16 -15.54 3.85 -3.56
C PRO A 16 -14.66 5.07 -3.19
N ILE A 17 -13.70 4.92 -2.27
CA ILE A 17 -12.74 5.97 -1.93
C ILE A 17 -11.44 5.76 -2.71
N ASP A 18 -11.03 6.78 -3.46
CA ASP A 18 -9.74 6.77 -4.13
C ASP A 18 -8.60 6.88 -3.11
N ASP A 19 -7.86 5.79 -2.93
CA ASP A 19 -6.75 5.71 -1.99
C ASP A 19 -5.56 6.58 -2.39
N THR A 20 -5.50 7.09 -3.61
CA THR A 20 -4.44 8.04 -4.02
C THR A 20 -4.66 9.44 -3.45
N LEU A 21 -5.86 9.75 -2.95
CA LEU A 21 -6.17 11.05 -2.38
C LEU A 21 -5.50 11.23 -1.01
N PRO A 22 -5.02 12.44 -0.67
CA PRO A 22 -4.42 12.72 0.63
C PRO A 22 -5.33 12.30 1.79
N MET A 23 -4.74 11.66 2.80
CA MET A 23 -5.43 11.21 4.00
C MET A 23 -5.16 12.15 5.17
N THR A 24 -6.17 12.37 6.01
CA THR A 24 -6.08 13.12 7.26
C THR A 24 -6.54 12.24 8.42
N CYS A 25 -6.03 12.51 9.61
CA CYS A 25 -6.37 11.77 10.83
C CYS A 25 -6.54 12.71 12.01
N VAL A 26 -7.64 12.56 12.75
CA VAL A 26 -7.93 13.33 13.97
C VAL A 26 -8.40 12.39 15.07
N ILE A 27 -7.73 12.42 16.22
CA ILE A 27 -8.18 11.71 17.43
C ILE A 27 -9.29 12.54 18.07
N GLU A 28 -10.52 12.10 17.92
CA GLU A 28 -11.72 12.81 18.39
C GLU A 28 -11.97 12.61 19.88
N SER A 29 -11.65 11.43 20.40
CA SER A 29 -11.83 11.09 21.79
C SER A 29 -10.83 10.05 22.27
N SER A 30 -10.60 10.03 23.58
CA SER A 30 -9.87 8.98 24.27
C SER A 30 -10.64 8.57 25.52
N GLN A 31 -10.64 7.27 25.82
CA GLN A 31 -11.34 6.71 26.97
C GLN A 31 -10.60 5.51 27.54
N LEU A 32 -10.82 5.24 28.83
CA LEU A 32 -10.31 4.05 29.49
C LEU A 32 -11.36 2.94 29.41
N VAL A 33 -11.08 1.88 28.64
CA VAL A 33 -11.94 0.70 28.52
C VAL A 33 -11.18 -0.46 29.14
N GLU A 34 -11.75 -1.08 30.18
CA GLU A 34 -11.14 -2.23 30.88
C GLU A 34 -9.68 -1.98 31.33
N GLY A 35 -9.37 -0.75 31.75
CA GLY A 35 -8.01 -0.38 32.17
C GLY A 35 -7.03 -0.07 31.01
N HIS A 36 -7.51 -0.10 29.77
CA HIS A 36 -6.72 0.24 28.58
C HIS A 36 -7.18 1.55 27.95
N GLY A 37 -6.22 2.41 27.58
CA GLY A 37 -6.50 3.63 26.83
C GLY A 37 -6.85 3.31 25.38
N VAL A 38 -8.04 3.70 24.96
CA VAL A 38 -8.63 3.52 23.63
C VAL A 38 -8.84 4.89 22.99
N TYR A 39 -8.46 5.04 21.72
CA TYR A 39 -8.52 6.28 20.96
C TYR A 39 -9.45 6.11 19.76
N SER A 40 -10.43 7.00 19.64
CA SER A 40 -11.31 7.10 18.47
C SER A 40 -10.66 8.06 17.46
N ILE A 41 -10.34 7.55 16.28
CA ILE A 41 -9.61 8.27 15.24
C ILE A 41 -10.54 8.43 14.05
N ARG A 42 -10.93 9.67 13.74
CA ARG A 42 -11.55 9.98 12.45
C ARG A 42 -10.48 10.05 11.38
N VAL A 43 -10.65 9.24 10.36
CA VAL A 43 -9.84 9.21 9.15
C VAL A 43 -10.68 9.78 8.02
N ALA A 44 -10.07 10.59 7.17
CA ALA A 44 -10.74 11.09 5.98
C ALA A 44 -9.80 11.18 4.80
N ARG A 45 -10.34 11.01 3.60
CA ARG A 45 -9.66 11.34 2.33
C ARG A 45 -10.38 12.51 1.66
N ALA A 46 -9.78 13.05 0.59
CA ALA A 46 -10.40 14.08 -0.25
C ALA A 46 -10.83 15.36 0.52
N SER A 47 -9.90 16.00 1.23
CA SER A 47 -10.17 17.28 1.91
C SER A 47 -11.27 17.23 2.98
N ASN A 48 -11.40 16.10 3.69
CA ASN A 48 -12.41 15.87 4.73
C ASN A 48 -13.86 15.84 4.21
N ASP A 49 -14.09 15.36 2.98
CA ASP A 49 -15.44 15.04 2.54
C ASP A 49 -16.07 14.02 3.52
N PRO A 50 -17.22 14.31 4.15
CA PRO A 50 -17.88 13.38 5.07
C PRO A 50 -18.19 12.01 4.45
N SER A 51 -18.43 11.96 3.14
CA SER A 51 -18.67 10.72 2.39
C SER A 51 -17.42 9.85 2.22
N CYS A 52 -16.23 10.43 2.44
CA CYS A 52 -14.93 9.78 2.40
C CYS A 52 -14.26 9.77 3.78
N SER A 53 -15.07 9.71 4.85
CA SER A 53 -14.60 9.69 6.23
C SER A 53 -15.16 8.52 7.02
N TRP A 54 -14.33 7.94 7.88
CA TRP A 54 -14.67 6.81 8.74
C TRP A 54 -13.95 6.94 10.09
N VAL A 55 -14.35 6.11 11.05
CA VAL A 55 -13.75 6.10 12.38
C VAL A 55 -13.11 4.75 12.64
N VAL A 56 -11.86 4.75 13.04
CA VAL A 56 -11.16 3.57 13.57
C VAL A 56 -10.84 3.75 15.03
N THR A 57 -10.90 2.64 15.77
CA THR A 57 -10.57 2.63 17.20
C THR A 57 -9.28 1.87 17.42
N LYS A 58 -8.33 2.49 18.13
CA LYS A 58 -7.00 1.93 18.38
C LYS A 58 -6.60 2.02 19.84
N ARG A 59 -5.86 1.02 20.33
CA ARG A 59 -5.16 1.05 21.62
C ARG A 59 -3.73 1.51 21.42
N PHE A 60 -3.13 2.06 22.49
CA PHE A 60 -1.72 2.46 22.46
C PHE A 60 -0.76 1.34 22.02
N ARG A 61 -1.07 0.08 22.39
CA ARG A 61 -0.26 -1.08 21.96
C ARG A 61 -0.20 -1.22 20.44
N GLU A 62 -1.31 -0.97 19.73
CA GLU A 62 -1.33 -1.07 18.27
C GLU A 62 -0.47 0.02 17.61
N PHE A 63 -0.34 1.19 18.23
CA PHE A 63 0.61 2.21 17.79
C PHE A 63 2.07 1.79 18.05
N ASP A 64 2.35 1.14 19.20
CA ASP A 64 3.67 0.60 19.54
C ASP A 64 4.09 -0.49 18.53
N ASP A 65 3.17 -1.41 18.21
CA ASP A 65 3.37 -2.47 17.23
C ASP A 65 3.61 -1.88 15.83
N LEU A 66 2.79 -0.92 15.39
CA LEU A 66 3.00 -0.19 14.13
C LEU A 66 4.37 0.48 14.10
N ASN A 67 4.74 1.22 15.14
CA ASN A 67 6.01 1.94 15.19
C ASN A 67 7.22 0.99 15.13
N ASN A 68 7.12 -0.21 15.71
CA ASN A 68 8.18 -1.21 15.61
C ASN A 68 8.33 -1.75 14.19
N ILE A 69 7.23 -2.00 13.48
CA ILE A 69 7.27 -2.37 12.06
C ILE A 69 7.93 -1.26 11.23
N LEU A 70 7.55 0.00 11.46
CA LEU A 70 8.12 1.13 10.72
C LEU A 70 9.63 1.31 10.97
N LYS A 71 10.11 1.02 12.17
CA LYS A 71 11.55 1.01 12.48
C LYS A 71 12.33 -0.05 11.72
N GLU A 72 11.75 -1.22 11.49
CA GLU A 72 12.39 -2.27 10.66
C GLU A 72 12.60 -1.78 9.22
N TYR A 73 11.70 -0.90 8.73
CA TYR A 73 11.84 -0.22 7.45
C TYR A 73 12.71 1.05 7.49
N GLY A 74 13.37 1.34 8.62
CA GLY A 74 14.27 2.49 8.78
C GLY A 74 13.57 3.81 9.11
N PHE A 75 12.27 3.82 9.41
CA PHE A 75 11.57 5.02 9.84
C PHE A 75 11.64 5.19 11.36
N GLU A 76 12.10 6.37 11.81
CA GLU A 76 12.19 6.71 13.22
C GLU A 76 11.18 7.80 13.59
N PHE A 77 10.02 7.39 14.11
CA PHE A 77 8.99 8.30 14.60
C PHE A 77 8.97 8.35 16.14
N GLU A 78 8.70 9.53 16.68
CA GLU A 78 8.54 9.73 18.11
C GLU A 78 7.16 9.24 18.58
N LEU A 79 7.14 8.18 19.39
CA LEU A 79 5.93 7.69 20.04
C LEU A 79 5.86 8.21 21.49
N PRO A 80 4.70 8.69 21.98
CA PRO A 80 4.57 9.12 23.37
C PRO A 80 4.90 8.00 24.36
N LYS A 81 5.57 8.36 25.46
CA LYS A 81 6.13 7.39 26.42
C LYS A 81 5.06 6.46 27.03
N LYS A 82 5.53 5.28 27.46
CA LYS A 82 4.76 4.35 28.30
C LYS A 82 4.47 5.01 29.67
N LYS A 83 3.36 4.60 30.30
CA LYS A 83 2.89 5.21 31.57
C LYS A 83 4.00 5.12 32.63
N LEU A 84 4.36 6.25 33.21
CA LEU A 84 5.24 6.32 34.37
C LEU A 84 4.39 6.25 35.65
N LEU A 85 4.93 5.61 36.70
CA LEU A 85 4.27 5.51 38.00
C LEU A 85 4.07 6.92 38.59
N GLY A 86 2.84 7.24 39.05
CA GLY A 86 2.54 8.47 39.81
C GLY A 86 1.72 9.57 39.10
N ARG A 87 1.37 9.43 37.80
CA ARG A 87 0.50 10.40 37.10
C ARG A 87 -0.99 10.00 37.15
N THR A 88 -1.88 11.00 37.26
CA THR A 88 -3.33 10.76 37.16
C THR A 88 -3.70 10.27 35.76
N ASP A 89 -4.66 9.36 35.68
CA ASP A 89 -5.07 8.76 34.40
C ASP A 89 -5.53 9.82 33.39
N ARG A 90 -6.21 10.88 33.85
CA ARG A 90 -6.72 11.96 32.99
C ARG A 90 -5.61 12.78 32.33
N THR A 91 -4.61 13.23 33.09
CA THR A 91 -3.50 14.05 32.54
C THR A 91 -2.62 13.22 31.61
N PHE A 92 -2.36 11.98 32.00
CA PHE A 92 -1.62 11.03 31.19
C PHE A 92 -2.32 10.71 29.86
N MET A 93 -3.64 10.48 29.88
CA MET A 93 -4.41 10.23 28.65
C MET A 93 -4.39 11.43 27.71
N ALA A 94 -4.55 12.66 28.24
CA ALA A 94 -4.51 13.87 27.43
C ALA A 94 -3.14 14.09 26.76
N GLU A 95 -2.04 13.96 27.52
CA GLU A 95 -0.68 14.09 26.96
C GLU A 95 -0.40 13.02 25.89
N ARG A 96 -0.81 11.78 26.16
CA ARG A 96 -0.65 10.68 25.21
C ARG A 96 -1.49 10.90 23.95
N GLN A 97 -2.74 11.33 24.09
CA GLN A 97 -3.59 11.69 22.95
C GLN A 97 -2.92 12.75 22.07
N LYS A 98 -2.35 13.80 22.68
CA LYS A 98 -1.61 14.83 21.94
C LYS A 98 -0.42 14.25 21.19
N GLY A 99 0.38 13.40 21.84
CA GLY A 99 1.53 12.74 21.19
C GLY A 99 1.12 11.81 20.05
N LEU A 100 0.06 11.01 20.23
CA LEU A 100 -0.46 10.13 19.19
C LEU A 100 -1.04 10.92 18.01
N GLN A 101 -1.67 12.07 18.26
CA GLN A 101 -2.14 12.97 17.21
C GLN A 101 -0.98 13.51 16.36
N THR A 102 0.11 13.94 16.99
CA THR A 102 1.32 14.37 16.29
C THR A 102 1.92 13.23 15.46
N TYR A 103 2.03 12.03 16.06
CA TYR A 103 2.50 10.83 15.36
C TYR A 103 1.67 10.53 14.10
N LEU A 104 0.35 10.48 14.21
CA LEU A 104 -0.54 10.27 13.07
C LEU A 104 -0.37 11.34 11.98
N HIS A 105 -0.26 12.61 12.38
CA HIS A 105 -0.08 13.71 11.44
C HIS A 105 1.22 13.54 10.64
N THR A 106 2.33 13.19 11.30
CA THR A 106 3.61 12.94 10.63
C THR A 106 3.51 11.78 9.65
N LEU A 107 2.84 10.68 10.02
CA LEU A 107 2.67 9.53 9.13
C LEU A 107 1.91 9.87 7.85
N VAL A 108 0.77 10.55 7.97
CA VAL A 108 -0.10 10.82 6.80
C VAL A 108 0.43 11.94 5.90
N GLN A 109 1.38 12.74 6.37
CA GLN A 109 2.08 13.74 5.55
C GLN A 109 3.05 13.12 4.54
N GLN A 110 3.54 11.90 4.79
CA GLN A 110 4.44 11.20 3.89
C GLN A 110 3.64 10.37 2.89
N PHE A 111 3.53 10.82 1.64
CA PHE A 111 2.65 10.23 0.63
C PHE A 111 2.89 8.73 0.41
N GLU A 112 4.15 8.32 0.27
CA GLU A 112 4.53 6.93 0.07
C GLU A 112 4.17 6.07 1.28
N LEU A 113 4.55 6.52 2.47
CA LEU A 113 4.31 5.78 3.70
C LEU A 113 2.81 5.66 4.01
N CYS A 114 2.08 6.76 3.84
CA CYS A 114 0.64 6.85 3.99
C CYS A 114 -0.10 5.81 3.11
N ASN A 115 0.40 5.57 1.90
CA ASN A 115 -0.15 4.59 0.96
C ASN A 115 0.38 3.16 1.12
N SER A 116 1.29 2.92 2.07
CA SER A 116 1.78 1.58 2.38
C SER A 116 0.67 0.70 2.97
N LEU A 117 0.73 -0.60 2.69
CA LEU A 117 -0.26 -1.56 3.20
C LEU A 117 -0.33 -1.57 4.74
N VAL A 118 0.79 -1.35 5.41
CA VAL A 118 0.87 -1.33 6.88
C VAL A 118 0.06 -0.16 7.45
N ILE A 119 0.19 1.04 6.87
CA ILE A 119 -0.58 2.21 7.30
C ILE A 119 -2.05 2.07 6.90
N GLN A 120 -2.34 1.59 5.69
CA GLN A 120 -3.71 1.36 5.23
C GLN A 120 -4.44 0.35 6.12
N ARG A 121 -3.80 -0.75 6.54
CA ARG A 121 -4.40 -1.70 7.49
C ARG A 121 -4.58 -1.12 8.89
N PHE A 122 -3.72 -0.19 9.30
CA PHE A 122 -3.86 0.47 10.59
C PHE A 122 -5.03 1.48 10.59
N LEU A 123 -5.16 2.27 9.53
CA LEU A 123 -6.13 3.37 9.45
C LEU A 123 -7.44 2.98 8.76
N ASP A 124 -7.47 1.93 7.97
CA ASP A 124 -8.63 1.43 7.22
C ASP A 124 -8.61 -0.11 7.10
N PRO A 125 -8.70 -0.82 8.24
CA PRO A 125 -8.56 -2.26 8.28
C PRO A 125 -9.62 -2.97 7.45
N GLU A 126 -10.88 -2.52 7.47
CA GLU A 126 -12.01 -3.20 6.81
C GLU A 126 -11.82 -3.30 5.29
N ASN A 127 -11.26 -2.26 4.68
CA ASN A 127 -11.05 -2.20 3.23
C ASN A 127 -9.71 -2.84 2.79
N HIS A 128 -8.78 -3.06 3.73
CA HIS A 128 -7.42 -3.57 3.44
C HIS A 128 -7.13 -4.94 4.07
N MET A 129 -8.17 -5.74 4.33
CA MET A 129 -8.04 -7.13 4.82
C MET A 129 -7.55 -8.11 3.75
N MET A 130 -7.64 -7.73 2.47
CA MET A 130 -7.34 -8.63 1.36
C MET A 130 -5.88 -9.08 1.34
N ASN A 131 -5.64 -10.31 0.87
CA ASN A 131 -4.31 -10.81 0.57
C ASN A 131 -3.89 -10.40 -0.85
N TYR A 132 -3.44 -9.14 -0.99
CA TYR A 132 -3.04 -8.58 -2.30
C TYR A 132 -1.95 -9.38 -2.99
N SER A 133 -1.02 -9.96 -2.24
CA SER A 133 0.06 -10.81 -2.79
C SER A 133 -0.47 -12.09 -3.42
N GLU A 134 -1.44 -12.73 -2.79
CA GLU A 134 -2.06 -13.95 -3.33
C GLU A 134 -2.88 -13.66 -4.59
N LEU A 135 -3.66 -12.58 -4.60
CA LEU A 135 -4.38 -12.13 -5.79
C LEU A 135 -3.42 -11.83 -6.94
N ALA A 136 -2.33 -11.09 -6.64
CA ALA A 136 -1.31 -10.79 -7.64
C ALA A 136 -0.65 -12.06 -8.20
N LEU A 137 -0.36 -13.04 -7.34
CA LEU A 137 0.23 -14.31 -7.76
C LEU A 137 -0.68 -15.07 -8.73
N GLN A 138 -2.01 -15.04 -8.53
CA GLN A 138 -2.96 -15.65 -9.46
C GLN A 138 -2.86 -15.01 -10.86
N HIS A 139 -2.82 -13.68 -10.92
CA HIS A 139 -2.69 -12.95 -12.18
C HIS A 139 -1.33 -13.11 -12.87
N VAL A 140 -0.25 -13.09 -12.10
CA VAL A 140 1.10 -13.38 -12.60
C VAL A 140 1.18 -14.81 -13.16
N SER A 141 0.55 -15.77 -12.49
CA SER A 141 0.50 -17.16 -12.97
C SER A 141 -0.29 -17.30 -14.26
N MET A 142 -1.36 -16.51 -14.46
CA MET A 142 -2.08 -16.43 -15.73
C MET A 142 -1.19 -15.89 -16.85
N PHE A 143 -0.46 -14.80 -16.59
CA PHE A 143 0.50 -14.23 -17.54
C PHE A 143 1.58 -15.25 -17.92
N ILE A 144 2.19 -15.93 -16.94
CA ILE A 144 3.24 -16.93 -17.19
C ILE A 144 2.72 -18.04 -18.11
N ARG A 145 1.53 -18.58 -17.84
CA ARG A 145 0.90 -19.59 -18.71
C ARG A 145 0.65 -19.06 -20.12
N SER A 146 0.22 -17.81 -20.27
CA SER A 146 -0.01 -17.17 -21.57
C SER A 146 1.27 -16.99 -22.40
N THR A 147 2.43 -17.00 -21.75
CA THR A 147 3.76 -16.92 -22.40
C THR A 147 4.40 -18.28 -22.59
N ASN A 148 3.60 -19.35 -22.66
CA ASN A 148 4.07 -20.74 -22.76
C ASN A 148 5.06 -21.13 -21.64
N ASN A 149 4.92 -20.53 -20.45
CA ASN A 149 5.80 -20.74 -19.30
C ASN A 149 7.28 -20.43 -19.56
N ILE A 150 7.58 -19.45 -20.41
CA ILE A 150 8.96 -18.98 -20.58
C ILE A 150 9.49 -18.25 -19.34
N TYR A 151 8.62 -17.75 -18.46
CA TYR A 151 9.00 -17.15 -17.18
C TYR A 151 8.76 -18.12 -16.02
N GLN A 152 9.65 -18.13 -15.05
CA GLN A 152 9.51 -18.91 -13.82
C GLN A 152 9.75 -18.02 -12.61
N ILE A 153 8.80 -17.96 -11.68
CA ILE A 153 8.94 -17.19 -10.44
C ILE A 153 10.03 -17.83 -9.57
N VAL A 154 10.94 -16.99 -9.09
CA VAL A 154 11.99 -17.33 -8.13
C VAL A 154 11.54 -16.99 -6.72
N GLU A 155 11.07 -15.76 -6.51
CA GLU A 155 10.62 -15.26 -5.21
C GLU A 155 9.61 -14.12 -5.35
N GLN A 156 8.86 -13.87 -4.28
CA GLN A 156 8.04 -12.65 -4.14
C GLN A 156 8.86 -11.58 -3.42
N LEU A 157 8.63 -10.32 -3.78
CA LEU A 157 9.31 -9.17 -3.19
C LEU A 157 8.26 -8.29 -2.47
N PRO A 158 7.74 -8.70 -1.31
CA PRO A 158 6.65 -8.01 -0.62
C PRO A 158 7.04 -6.63 -0.07
N ASP A 159 8.33 -6.43 0.23
CA ASP A 159 8.86 -5.18 0.77
C ASP A 159 9.28 -4.18 -0.31
N LEU A 160 9.07 -4.50 -1.60
CA LEU A 160 9.46 -3.62 -2.69
C LEU A 160 8.36 -2.59 -2.98
N GLY A 161 8.70 -1.30 -2.85
CA GLY A 161 7.81 -0.19 -3.15
C GLY A 161 6.73 0.05 -2.08
N TRP A 162 5.94 1.10 -2.29
CA TRP A 162 4.99 1.60 -1.28
C TRP A 162 3.52 1.37 -1.63
N ARG A 163 3.21 0.98 -2.87
CA ARG A 163 1.82 0.82 -3.33
C ARG A 163 1.28 -0.54 -2.93
N TYR A 164 0.30 -0.56 -2.04
CA TYR A 164 -0.31 -1.82 -1.58
C TYR A 164 -0.97 -2.65 -2.69
N ASN A 165 -1.47 -2.00 -3.74
CA ASN A 165 -2.13 -2.64 -4.88
C ASN A 165 -1.14 -3.13 -5.96
N LYS A 166 0.16 -2.92 -5.73
CA LYS A 166 1.24 -3.30 -6.63
C LYS A 166 2.13 -4.34 -5.95
N SER A 167 2.36 -5.44 -6.64
CA SER A 167 3.15 -6.57 -6.14
C SER A 167 4.26 -6.91 -7.11
N TYR A 168 5.36 -7.40 -6.57
CA TYR A 168 6.60 -7.63 -7.31
C TYR A 168 7.07 -9.07 -7.15
N PHE A 169 7.52 -9.65 -8.24
CA PHE A 169 8.00 -11.02 -8.30
C PHE A 169 9.32 -11.04 -9.07
N LEU A 170 10.31 -11.74 -8.52
CA LEU A 170 11.53 -12.03 -9.25
C LEU A 170 11.30 -13.29 -10.10
N ALA A 171 11.75 -13.28 -11.34
CA ALA A 171 11.63 -14.43 -12.23
C ALA A 171 12.91 -14.66 -13.05
N THR A 172 13.05 -15.88 -13.55
CA THR A 172 13.99 -16.24 -14.63
C THR A 172 13.26 -16.43 -15.95
N LYS A 173 13.99 -16.38 -17.06
CA LYS A 173 13.46 -16.62 -18.40
C LYS A 173 14.15 -17.82 -19.08
N THR A 174 13.36 -18.73 -19.63
CA THR A 174 13.82 -19.89 -20.40
C THR A 174 14.63 -19.44 -21.62
N GLY A 175 15.75 -20.10 -21.87
CA GLY A 175 16.66 -19.78 -22.99
C GLY A 175 17.60 -18.61 -22.73
N VAL A 176 17.59 -18.03 -21.52
CA VAL A 176 18.52 -16.99 -21.07
C VAL A 176 19.35 -17.54 -19.90
N SER A 177 20.48 -16.87 -19.58
CA SER A 177 21.27 -17.22 -18.40
C SER A 177 20.40 -17.26 -17.15
N LYS A 178 20.63 -18.24 -16.26
CA LYS A 178 19.93 -18.29 -14.97
C LYS A 178 20.30 -17.10 -14.08
N ASP A 179 21.46 -16.49 -14.27
CA ASP A 179 21.87 -15.30 -13.51
C ASP A 179 21.09 -14.05 -13.94
N ASP A 180 20.48 -14.06 -15.13
CA ASP A 180 19.60 -12.99 -15.57
C ASP A 180 18.24 -13.12 -14.88
N ARG A 181 17.92 -12.10 -14.10
CA ARG A 181 16.67 -11.98 -13.37
C ARG A 181 15.79 -10.92 -14.00
N TYR A 182 14.48 -11.11 -13.85
CA TYR A 182 13.44 -10.23 -14.35
C TYR A 182 12.51 -9.85 -13.21
N LEU A 183 12.10 -8.58 -13.20
CA LEU A 183 11.12 -8.06 -12.26
C LEU A 183 9.75 -8.05 -12.93
N LEU A 184 8.85 -8.88 -12.43
CA LEU A 184 7.45 -8.90 -12.81
C LEU A 184 6.71 -7.99 -11.84
N SER A 185 6.14 -6.89 -12.35
CA SER A 185 5.40 -5.91 -11.56
C SER A 185 3.91 -6.00 -11.89
N TRP A 186 3.11 -6.56 -10.99
CA TRP A 186 1.65 -6.60 -11.12
C TRP A 186 1.02 -5.41 -10.41
N CYS A 187 0.09 -4.71 -11.05
CA CYS A 187 -0.68 -3.61 -10.45
C CYS A 187 -2.16 -3.81 -10.74
N HIS A 188 -2.96 -3.97 -9.70
CA HIS A 188 -4.42 -3.95 -9.82
C HIS A 188 -4.89 -2.54 -10.21
N TYR A 189 -5.97 -2.46 -10.97
CA TYR A 189 -6.62 -1.17 -11.24
C TYR A 189 -7.26 -0.63 -9.96
N GLY A 190 -7.04 0.66 -9.70
CA GLY A 190 -7.79 1.40 -8.71
C GLY A 190 -9.07 1.99 -9.28
N LEU A 191 -9.71 2.83 -8.47
CA LEU A 191 -10.90 3.61 -8.85
C LEU A 191 -10.60 4.68 -9.89
N ASP A 192 -9.32 5.03 -10.02
CA ASP A 192 -8.74 5.95 -10.99
C ASP A 192 -8.66 5.38 -12.41
N LYS A 193 -9.10 4.12 -12.64
CA LYS A 193 -9.17 3.52 -13.97
C LYS A 193 -10.17 4.25 -14.87
N ALA A 194 -9.68 5.27 -15.57
CA ALA A 194 -10.47 6.10 -16.48
C ALA A 194 -10.69 5.47 -17.87
N PHE A 195 -9.78 4.57 -18.29
CA PHE A 195 -9.73 4.04 -19.66
C PHE A 195 -10.29 2.61 -19.78
N GLY A 196 -10.82 2.30 -20.97
CA GLY A 196 -11.16 0.93 -21.33
C GLY A 196 -9.92 0.05 -21.51
N GLU A 197 -10.09 -1.27 -21.44
CA GLU A 197 -8.97 -2.23 -21.54
C GLU A 197 -8.17 -2.08 -22.83
N LYS A 198 -8.85 -1.84 -23.97
CA LYS A 198 -8.20 -1.61 -25.26
C LYS A 198 -7.30 -0.38 -25.24
N ASP A 199 -7.77 0.70 -24.64
CA ASP A 199 -7.01 1.96 -24.57
C ASP A 199 -5.83 1.81 -23.62
N ILE A 200 -6.01 1.16 -22.47
CA ILE A 200 -4.93 0.82 -21.54
C ILE A 200 -3.87 -0.04 -22.25
N ALA A 201 -4.28 -1.10 -22.96
CA ALA A 201 -3.36 -1.94 -23.70
C ALA A 201 -2.58 -1.16 -24.76
N ASN A 202 -3.21 -0.20 -25.45
CA ASN A 202 -2.54 0.67 -26.42
C ASN A 202 -1.56 1.63 -25.74
N CYS A 203 -1.95 2.29 -24.64
CA CYS A 203 -1.09 3.16 -23.86
C CYS A 203 0.14 2.41 -23.33
N LEU A 204 -0.06 1.19 -22.82
CA LEU A 204 1.05 0.37 -22.35
C LEU A 204 1.98 -0.04 -23.50
N LYS A 205 1.46 -0.41 -24.68
CA LYS A 205 2.30 -0.67 -25.86
C LYS A 205 3.16 0.54 -26.24
N LEU A 206 2.61 1.76 -26.15
CA LEU A 206 3.39 2.98 -26.36
C LEU A 206 4.48 3.15 -25.29
N LEU A 207 4.17 2.88 -24.02
CA LEU A 207 5.17 2.89 -22.95
C LEU A 207 6.29 1.85 -23.20
N LYS A 208 5.95 0.66 -23.71
CA LYS A 208 6.93 -0.38 -24.10
C LYS A 208 7.88 0.11 -25.19
N SER A 209 7.40 0.94 -26.12
CA SER A 209 8.21 1.45 -27.24
C SER A 209 9.19 2.56 -26.84
N ILE A 210 9.15 3.06 -25.60
CA ILE A 210 10.10 4.09 -25.15
C ILE A 210 11.49 3.46 -25.04
N VAL A 211 12.43 4.01 -25.79
CA VAL A 211 13.85 3.67 -25.72
C VAL A 211 14.61 4.90 -25.26
N HIS A 212 15.15 4.85 -24.04
CA HIS A 212 15.91 5.95 -23.47
C HIS A 212 17.08 5.41 -22.64
N PRO A 213 18.30 5.98 -22.74
CA PRO A 213 19.49 5.46 -22.05
C PRO A 213 19.37 5.39 -20.52
N LEU A 214 18.51 6.25 -19.93
CA LEU A 214 18.29 6.33 -18.48
C LEU A 214 16.98 5.67 -18.01
N ILE A 215 16.24 5.00 -18.89
CA ILE A 215 14.99 4.31 -18.54
C ILE A 215 15.18 2.83 -18.83
N VAL A 216 14.94 1.99 -17.84
CA VAL A 216 14.98 0.54 -18.01
C VAL A 216 13.88 0.14 -19.02
N PRO A 217 14.22 -0.58 -20.11
CA PRO A 217 13.23 -1.00 -21.09
C PRO A 217 12.25 -2.00 -20.49
N ILE A 218 11.03 -1.99 -21.03
CA ILE A 218 9.99 -2.95 -20.67
C ILE A 218 10.01 -4.10 -21.69
N ASP A 219 10.35 -5.29 -21.23
CA ASP A 219 10.47 -6.50 -22.04
C ASP A 219 9.11 -7.05 -22.44
N GLU A 220 8.16 -7.08 -21.48
CA GLU A 220 6.80 -7.54 -21.72
C GLU A 220 5.77 -6.71 -20.99
N ILE A 221 4.59 -6.65 -21.58
CA ILE A 221 3.43 -6.00 -21.03
C ILE A 221 2.25 -6.93 -21.19
N TYR A 222 1.45 -7.01 -20.13
CA TYR A 222 0.20 -7.72 -20.13
C TYR A 222 -0.85 -6.90 -19.39
N ALA A 223 -2.09 -6.95 -19.86
CA ALA A 223 -3.21 -6.28 -19.23
C ALA A 223 -4.43 -7.19 -19.36
N ASN A 224 -5.32 -7.14 -18.38
CA ASN A 224 -6.62 -7.79 -18.42
C ASN A 224 -7.66 -6.86 -17.79
N GLU A 225 -8.84 -7.37 -17.47
CA GLU A 225 -9.92 -6.62 -16.84
C GLU A 225 -9.61 -6.07 -15.43
N THR A 226 -8.68 -6.70 -14.70
CA THR A 226 -8.38 -6.44 -13.28
C THR A 226 -7.11 -5.64 -13.02
N GLY A 227 -6.14 -5.67 -13.94
CA GLY A 227 -4.87 -5.01 -13.73
C GLY A 227 -3.91 -5.13 -14.89
N THR A 228 -2.66 -4.75 -14.62
CA THR A 228 -1.56 -4.70 -15.59
C THR A 228 -0.31 -5.35 -15.01
N LEU A 229 0.49 -5.94 -15.90
CA LEU A 229 1.78 -6.52 -15.60
C LEU A 229 2.83 -5.91 -16.52
N THR A 230 3.98 -5.57 -15.97
CA THR A 230 5.19 -5.26 -16.75
C THR A 230 6.32 -6.19 -16.36
N VAL A 231 7.12 -6.60 -17.34
CA VAL A 231 8.37 -7.34 -17.14
C VAL A 231 9.52 -6.45 -17.54
N CYS A 232 10.49 -6.26 -16.65
CA CYS A 232 11.73 -5.55 -16.93
C CYS A 232 12.92 -6.38 -16.43
N ARG A 233 14.13 -6.12 -16.93
CA ARG A 233 15.34 -6.70 -16.32
C ARG A 233 15.49 -6.22 -14.88
N PHE A 234 15.80 -7.14 -13.98
CA PHE A 234 16.09 -6.83 -12.59
C PHE A 234 17.57 -6.51 -12.42
N TYR A 235 17.87 -5.45 -11.68
CA TYR A 235 19.23 -5.04 -11.34
C TYR A 235 19.36 -5.10 -9.82
N SER A 236 20.22 -5.99 -9.32
CA SER A 236 20.41 -6.20 -7.88
C SER A 236 20.97 -4.99 -7.15
N LYS A 237 21.60 -4.06 -7.87
CA LYS A 237 22.08 -2.78 -7.34
C LYS A 237 21.01 -1.69 -7.34
N GLY A 238 19.77 -1.99 -7.73
CA GLY A 238 18.71 -1.00 -7.88
C GLY A 238 18.92 -0.05 -9.06
N SER A 239 18.06 0.96 -9.10
CA SER A 239 18.05 2.08 -10.02
C SER A 239 18.46 3.37 -9.31
N LEU A 240 18.76 4.44 -10.06
CA LEU A 240 19.03 5.75 -9.47
C LEU A 240 17.91 6.22 -8.52
N LYS A 241 16.65 5.88 -8.83
CA LYS A 241 15.49 6.20 -8.00
C LYS A 241 15.55 5.54 -6.61
N ASP A 242 16.22 4.40 -6.49
CA ASP A 242 16.33 3.69 -5.21
C ASP A 242 17.43 4.31 -4.30
N TYR A 243 18.23 5.24 -4.82
CA TYR A 243 19.28 5.96 -4.08
C TYR A 243 18.95 7.43 -3.79
N LEU A 244 17.87 7.97 -4.37
CA LEU A 244 17.41 9.35 -4.20
C LEU A 244 16.25 9.39 -3.20
#